data_AF-A0AAV8ZI61-F1
#
_entry.id   AF-A0AAV8ZI61-F1
#
_cell.length_a   1.000
_cell.length_b   1.000
_cell.length_c   1.000
_cell.angle_alpha   90.00
_cell.angle_beta   90.00
_cell.angle_gamma   90.00
#
_symmetry.space_group_name_H-M   'P 1'
#
loop_
_entity.id
_entity.type
_entity.pdbx_description
1 polymer ?
#
loop_
_entity_poly.entity_id
_entity_poly.type
_entity_poly.pdbx_seq_one_letter_code
_entity_poly.pdbx_strand_id
1 'polypeptide(L)'
;VLDEMKNVLALVESDQTPPRTHQLLQELRDLSSMAMEHFDEHILPRAKEQVDRRSAATFTAVLFWFVPALSYGIIASCSKSPKIIYAQHTLSSELHKVKKQSKTHKHHISYLTQSTQKLCQKLRKQNIRLKAQSLKIREQERKIQEQNTKIQEQEATLADIKKHIDEWDQKYTDLTTELVRARDDILSATAHGPNNSTATSPPKFYKTNIKPRVAHILPKSYMTLQFDLDRKRKSNLLPEIPIKRNRTPEKDEKNQSSNQKKMI
;
A
#
# COMPACT_ATOMS: atom_id res chain seq x y z
N VAL A 1 22.13 -6.68 16.68
CA VAL A 1 21.05 -6.20 15.77
C VAL A 1 20.42 -7.31 14.95
N LEU A 2 21.13 -7.96 14.01
CA LEU A 2 20.50 -8.94 13.12
C LEU A 2 19.97 -10.19 13.85
N ASP A 3 20.66 -10.66 14.88
CA ASP A 3 20.19 -11.81 15.67
C ASP A 3 18.95 -11.46 16.49
N GLU A 4 18.87 -10.22 16.98
CA GLU A 4 17.70 -9.72 17.70
C GLU A 4 16.48 -9.57 16.77
N MET A 5 16.69 -9.12 15.53
CA MET A 5 15.63 -9.12 14.51
C MET A 5 15.10 -10.52 14.21
N LYS A 6 15.99 -11.53 14.18
CA LYS A 6 15.58 -12.93 13.98
C LYS A 6 14.79 -13.46 15.18
N ASN A 7 15.17 -13.09 16.40
CA ASN A 7 14.44 -13.46 17.62
C ASN A 7 13.04 -12.87 17.65
N VAL A 8 12.89 -11.58 17.32
CA VAL A 8 11.57 -10.93 17.22
C VAL A 8 10.72 -11.57 16.12
N LEU A 9 11.32 -11.90 14.97
CA LEU A 9 10.61 -12.58 13.89
C LEU A 9 10.16 -13.99 14.31
N ALA A 10 11.04 -14.76 14.96
CA ALA A 10 10.71 -16.09 15.47
C ALA A 10 9.60 -16.04 16.53
N LEU A 11 9.59 -15.00 17.38
CA LEU A 11 8.52 -14.77 18.36
C LEU A 11 7.18 -14.50 17.67
N VAL A 12 7.16 -13.66 16.63
CA VAL A 12 5.93 -13.36 15.86
C VAL A 12 5.43 -14.58 15.07
N GLU A 13 6.32 -15.44 14.58
CA GLU A 13 5.97 -16.62 13.80
C GLU A 13 5.57 -17.85 14.64
N SER A 14 6.02 -17.93 15.90
CA SER A 14 5.77 -19.10 16.77
C SER A 14 4.57 -18.94 17.72
N ASP A 15 4.13 -17.71 18.01
CA ASP A 15 3.03 -17.48 18.94
C ASP A 15 1.65 -17.67 18.27
N GLN A 16 0.84 -18.58 18.80
CA GLN A 16 -0.54 -18.84 18.33
C GLN A 16 -1.52 -17.69 18.66
N THR A 17 -1.15 -16.80 19.58
CA THR A 17 -1.92 -15.59 19.91
C THR A 17 -1.13 -14.36 19.50
N PRO A 18 -1.72 -13.41 18.74
CA PRO A 18 -0.97 -12.29 18.19
C PRO A 18 -0.32 -11.45 19.31
N PRO A 19 1.01 -11.27 19.29
CA PRO A 19 1.70 -10.49 20.31
C PRO A 19 1.13 -9.08 20.38
N ARG A 20 1.04 -8.54 21.60
CA ARG A 20 0.38 -7.26 21.87
C ARG A 20 1.12 -6.15 21.13
N THR A 21 0.42 -5.42 20.26
CA THR A 21 1.01 -4.47 19.29
C THR A 21 2.00 -3.48 19.92
N HIS A 22 1.77 -3.03 21.15
CA HIS A 22 2.66 -2.09 21.83
C HIS A 22 4.03 -2.68 22.17
N GLN A 23 4.11 -3.99 22.46
CA GLN A 23 5.36 -4.67 22.77
C GLN A 23 6.20 -4.80 21.51
N LEU A 24 5.60 -5.20 20.38
CA LEU A 24 6.29 -5.25 19.09
C LEU A 24 6.78 -3.87 18.63
N LEU A 25 5.97 -2.83 18.83
CA LEU A 25 6.39 -1.45 18.51
C LEU A 25 7.54 -0.97 19.40
N GLN A 26 7.60 -1.43 20.65
CA GLN A 26 8.69 -1.14 21.57
C GLN A 26 9.97 -1.88 21.13
N GLU A 27 9.90 -3.17 20.83
CA GLU A 27 11.02 -3.95 20.30
C GLU A 27 11.58 -3.35 18.99
N LEU A 28 10.71 -2.90 18.09
CA LEU A 28 11.13 -2.23 16.85
C LEU A 28 11.83 -0.88 17.12
N ARG A 29 11.41 -0.16 18.16
CA ARG A 29 12.09 1.06 18.59
C ARG A 29 13.47 0.74 19.16
N ASP A 30 13.57 -0.27 20.01
CA ASP A 30 14.82 -0.67 20.67
C ASP A 30 15.83 -1.24 19.65
N LEU A 31 15.36 -2.02 18.68
CA LEU A 31 16.15 -2.45 17.53
C LEU A 31 16.66 -1.27 16.69
N SER A 32 15.81 -0.27 16.45
CA SER A 32 16.20 0.92 15.69
C SER A 32 17.25 1.74 16.44
N SER A 33 17.10 1.89 17.76
CA SER A 33 18.09 2.55 18.63
C SER A 33 19.42 1.80 18.61
N MET A 34 19.41 0.47 18.82
CA MET A 34 20.63 -0.35 18.78
C MET A 34 21.29 -0.32 17.39
N ALA A 35 20.50 -0.29 16.31
CA ALA A 35 21.01 -0.20 14.95
C ALA A 35 21.65 1.18 14.66
N MET A 36 21.06 2.25 15.17
CA MET A 36 21.56 3.62 15.03
C MET A 36 22.87 3.80 15.81
N GLU A 37 22.92 3.34 17.06
CA GLU A 37 24.14 3.36 17.88
C GLU A 37 25.28 2.55 17.22
N HIS A 38 25.00 1.31 16.79
CA HIS A 38 25.99 0.51 16.07
C HIS A 38 26.42 1.16 14.74
N PHE A 39 25.50 1.83 14.06
CA PHE A 39 25.83 2.58 12.85
C PHE A 39 26.78 3.73 13.16
N ASP A 40 26.49 4.57 14.15
CA ASP A 40 27.29 5.74 14.48
C ASP A 40 28.64 5.39 15.10
N GLU A 41 28.72 4.33 15.92
CA GLU A 41 29.95 3.92 16.60
C GLU A 41 30.89 3.07 15.74
N HIS A 42 30.35 2.22 14.86
CA HIS A 42 31.15 1.20 14.19
C HIS A 42 31.14 1.32 12.67
N ILE A 43 30.00 1.67 12.07
CA ILE A 43 29.87 1.71 10.61
C ILE A 43 30.34 3.07 10.07
N LEU A 44 29.88 4.17 10.67
CA LEU A 44 30.18 5.53 10.25
C LEU A 44 31.68 5.86 10.37
N PRO A 45 32.40 5.52 11.46
CA PRO A 45 33.82 5.83 11.58
C PRO A 45 34.66 5.04 10.58
N ARG A 46 34.36 3.74 10.39
CA ARG A 46 35.02 2.91 9.38
C ARG A 46 34.75 3.40 7.96
N ALA A 47 33.54 3.88 7.68
CA ALA A 47 33.20 4.45 6.38
C ALA A 47 33.97 5.74 6.12
N LYS A 48 34.05 6.64 7.11
CA LYS A 48 34.84 7.89 7.03
C LYS A 48 36.32 7.60 6.86
N GLU A 49 36.89 6.68 7.64
CA GLU A 49 38.30 6.27 7.52
C GLU A 49 38.62 5.73 6.11
N GLN A 50 37.71 4.95 5.51
CA GLN A 50 37.90 4.47 4.13
C GLN A 50 37.82 5.60 3.09
N VAL A 51 37.00 6.61 3.31
CA VAL A 51 36.91 7.80 2.44
C VAL A 51 38.18 8.63 2.58
N ASP A 52 38.63 8.90 3.81
CA ASP A 52 39.84 9.67 4.10
C ASP A 52 41.09 8.95 3.59
N ARG A 53 41.18 7.63 3.74
CA ARG A 53 42.28 6.81 3.17
C ARG A 53 42.32 6.88 1.65
N ARG A 54 41.16 6.89 0.99
CA ARG A 54 41.06 7.05 -0.47
C ARG A 54 41.42 8.49 -0.89
N SER A 55 41.02 9.49 -0.11
CA SER A 55 41.28 10.91 -0.37
C SER A 55 42.76 11.28 -0.15
N ALA A 56 43.40 10.74 0.90
CA ALA A 56 44.81 10.94 1.21
C ALA A 56 45.75 10.30 0.17
N ALA A 57 45.36 9.15 -0.39
CA ALA A 57 46.07 8.53 -1.51
C ALA A 57 46.02 9.39 -2.79
N THR A 58 44.92 10.12 -3.01
CA THR A 58 44.83 11.12 -4.09
C THR A 58 45.62 12.40 -3.78
N PHE A 59 45.62 12.90 -2.54
CA PHE A 59 46.36 14.14 -2.20
C PHE A 59 47.88 13.96 -2.25
N THR A 60 48.40 12.81 -1.80
CA THR A 60 49.83 12.48 -1.93
C THR A 60 50.24 12.29 -3.39
N ALA A 61 49.41 11.64 -4.21
CA ALA A 61 49.66 11.50 -5.65
C ALA A 61 49.59 12.83 -6.42
N VAL A 62 48.69 13.74 -6.02
CA VAL A 62 48.54 15.06 -6.66
C VAL A 62 49.66 16.02 -6.23
N LEU A 63 50.06 16.02 -4.94
CA LEU A 63 51.20 16.81 -4.47
C LEU A 63 52.52 16.37 -5.12
N PHE A 64 52.68 15.06 -5.38
CA PHE A 64 53.83 14.53 -6.12
C PHE A 64 53.88 14.98 -7.59
N TRP A 65 52.74 15.41 -8.15
CA TRP A 65 52.64 15.88 -9.53
C TRP A 65 52.73 17.42 -9.65
N PHE A 66 52.31 18.16 -8.61
CA PHE A 66 52.25 19.62 -8.61
C PHE A 66 53.48 20.34 -8.03
N VAL A 67 54.41 19.65 -7.34
CA VAL A 67 55.64 20.28 -6.80
C VAL A 67 56.89 19.53 -7.28
N PRO A 68 57.47 19.88 -8.45
CA PRO A 68 58.71 19.27 -8.93
C PRO A 68 59.99 19.68 -8.16
N ALA A 69 59.91 20.55 -7.15
CA ALA A 69 61.06 21.36 -6.71
C ALA A 69 61.60 21.12 -5.29
N LEU A 70 61.19 20.05 -4.59
CA LEU A 70 61.83 19.65 -3.32
C LEU A 70 62.26 18.17 -3.32
N SER A 71 62.98 17.76 -4.37
CA SER A 71 63.70 16.48 -4.41
C SER A 71 65.22 16.63 -4.61
N TYR A 72 65.76 17.83 -4.40
CA TYR A 72 67.19 18.00 -4.28
C TYR A 72 67.66 17.49 -2.92
N GLY A 73 68.23 16.29 -2.94
CA GLY A 73 69.20 15.88 -1.94
C GLY A 73 68.85 14.63 -1.15
N ILE A 74 68.73 13.49 -1.82
CA ILE A 74 69.47 12.27 -1.43
C ILE A 74 69.88 11.56 -2.72
N ILE A 75 71.04 11.94 -3.28
CA ILE A 75 71.77 11.10 -4.23
C ILE A 75 72.73 10.29 -3.38
N ALA A 76 72.35 9.04 -3.09
CA ALA A 76 73.27 8.05 -2.60
C ALA A 76 74.35 7.83 -3.67
N SER A 77 75.58 8.24 -3.34
CA SER A 77 76.79 7.91 -4.09
C SER A 77 76.87 6.39 -4.24
N CYS A 78 76.67 5.87 -5.45
CA CYS A 78 76.91 4.46 -5.74
C CYS A 78 78.14 4.32 -6.64
N SER A 79 79.15 3.74 -6.04
CA SER A 79 80.41 3.30 -6.63
C SER A 79 80.18 2.45 -7.88
N LYS A 80 81.04 2.67 -8.88
CA LYS A 80 81.12 1.93 -10.14
C LYS A 80 81.20 0.42 -9.84
N SER A 81 80.13 -0.32 -10.15
CA SER A 81 80.21 -1.78 -10.30
C SER A 81 79.39 -2.23 -11.53
N PRO A 82 79.93 -3.13 -12.36
CA PRO A 82 79.30 -3.59 -13.61
C PRO A 82 78.16 -4.60 -13.39
N LYS A 83 77.25 -4.33 -12.43
CA LYS A 83 76.07 -5.18 -12.12
C LYS A 83 74.73 -4.58 -12.57
N ILE A 84 74.74 -3.33 -13.08
CA ILE A 84 73.51 -2.59 -13.42
C ILE A 84 72.77 -3.17 -14.64
N ILE A 85 73.46 -3.85 -15.56
CA ILE A 85 72.86 -4.31 -16.82
C ILE A 85 71.87 -5.48 -16.62
N TYR A 86 72.16 -6.42 -15.72
CA TYR A 86 71.22 -7.51 -15.41
C TYR A 86 70.01 -7.04 -14.61
N ALA A 87 70.21 -6.12 -13.65
CA ALA A 87 69.13 -5.53 -12.87
C ALA A 87 68.15 -4.73 -13.75
N GLN A 88 68.67 -4.02 -14.76
CA GLN A 88 67.88 -3.33 -15.79
C GLN A 88 67.02 -4.30 -16.62
N HIS A 89 67.59 -5.44 -17.04
CA HIS A 89 66.85 -6.43 -17.82
C HIS A 89 65.71 -7.08 -17.02
N THR A 90 65.94 -7.43 -15.73
CA THR A 90 64.89 -7.95 -14.85
C THR A 90 63.78 -6.92 -14.61
N LEU A 91 64.11 -5.66 -14.32
CA LEU A 91 63.12 -4.60 -14.13
C LEU A 91 62.32 -4.32 -15.40
N SER A 92 62.98 -4.34 -16.57
CA SER A 92 62.31 -4.23 -17.87
C SER A 92 61.32 -5.37 -18.08
N SER A 93 61.69 -6.62 -17.77
CA SER A 93 60.81 -7.78 -17.92
C SER A 93 59.56 -7.72 -17.01
N GLU A 94 59.72 -7.26 -15.76
CA GLU A 94 58.62 -7.05 -14.82
C GLU A 94 57.71 -5.89 -15.26
N LEU A 95 58.30 -4.80 -15.80
CA LEU A 95 57.55 -3.69 -16.37
C LEU A 95 56.70 -4.12 -17.58
N HIS A 96 57.21 -5.02 -18.42
CA HIS A 96 56.43 -5.60 -19.53
C HIS A 96 55.26 -6.46 -19.03
N LYS A 97 55.45 -7.27 -17.97
CA LYS A 97 54.38 -8.06 -17.33
C LYS A 97 53.30 -7.15 -16.75
N VAL A 98 53.70 -6.12 -15.99
CA VAL A 98 52.78 -5.13 -15.42
C VAL A 98 52.02 -4.38 -16.52
N LYS A 99 52.68 -3.99 -17.62
CA LYS A 99 52.03 -3.34 -18.76
C LYS A 99 51.00 -4.24 -19.45
N LYS A 100 51.30 -5.55 -19.60
CA LYS A 100 50.35 -6.53 -20.13
C LYS A 100 49.16 -6.72 -19.20
N GLN A 101 49.40 -6.85 -17.89
CA GLN A 101 48.36 -6.99 -16.87
C GLN A 101 47.49 -5.73 -16.74
N SER A 102 48.09 -4.54 -16.84
CA SER A 102 47.39 -3.26 -16.84
C SER A 102 46.44 -3.13 -18.03
N LYS A 103 46.83 -3.61 -19.23
CA LYS A 103 45.92 -3.69 -20.38
C LYS A 103 44.74 -4.62 -20.09
N THR A 104 44.94 -5.79 -19.51
CA THR A 104 43.83 -6.71 -19.17
C THR A 104 42.91 -6.13 -18.11
N HIS A 105 43.47 -5.51 -17.06
CA HIS A 105 42.68 -4.82 -16.04
C HIS A 105 41.86 -3.68 -16.61
N LYS A 106 42.40 -2.90 -17.56
CA LYS A 106 41.64 -1.85 -18.26
C LYS A 106 40.37 -2.40 -18.93
N HIS A 107 40.48 -3.55 -19.62
CA HIS A 107 39.32 -4.18 -20.25
C HIS A 107 38.33 -4.68 -19.21
N HIS A 108 38.80 -5.31 -18.14
CA HIS A 108 37.94 -5.81 -17.08
C HIS A 108 37.21 -4.69 -16.34
N ILE A 109 37.90 -3.59 -16.02
CA ILE A 109 37.30 -2.39 -15.42
C ILE A 109 36.25 -1.80 -16.35
N SER A 110 36.53 -1.71 -17.65
CA SER A 110 35.54 -1.22 -18.64
C SER A 110 34.29 -2.10 -18.69
N TYR A 111 34.46 -3.43 -18.71
CA TYR A 111 33.35 -4.37 -18.68
C TYR A 111 32.52 -4.26 -17.40
N LEU A 112 33.18 -4.25 -16.23
CA LEU A 112 32.52 -4.07 -14.93
C LEU A 112 31.78 -2.74 -14.85
N THR A 113 32.37 -1.66 -15.36
CA THR A 113 31.75 -0.33 -15.40
C THR A 113 30.47 -0.36 -16.24
N GLN A 114 30.51 -1.00 -17.41
CA GLN A 114 29.34 -1.13 -18.28
C GLN A 114 28.24 -2.00 -17.62
N SER A 115 28.62 -3.09 -16.96
CA SER A 115 27.68 -3.97 -16.24
C SER A 115 27.00 -3.21 -15.08
N THR A 116 27.78 -2.49 -14.27
CA THR A 116 27.29 -1.64 -13.19
C THR A 116 26.33 -0.57 -13.72
N GLN A 117 26.66 0.10 -14.83
CA GLN A 117 25.78 1.10 -15.43
C GLN A 117 24.43 0.49 -15.88
N LYS A 118 24.45 -0.68 -16.51
CA LYS A 118 23.22 -1.42 -16.90
C LYS A 118 22.38 -1.77 -15.67
N LEU A 119 23.00 -2.21 -14.59
CA LEU A 119 22.31 -2.52 -13.34
C LEU A 119 21.68 -1.26 -12.71
N CYS A 120 22.42 -0.15 -12.64
CA CYS A 120 21.89 1.13 -12.17
C CYS A 120 20.68 1.60 -12.98
N GLN A 121 20.69 1.42 -14.30
CA GLN A 121 19.52 1.75 -15.13
C GLN A 121 18.31 0.86 -14.83
N LYS A 122 18.51 -0.46 -14.64
CA LYS A 122 17.44 -1.39 -14.24
C LYS A 122 16.86 -1.00 -12.88
N LEU A 123 17.72 -0.65 -11.92
CA LEU A 123 17.31 -0.19 -10.60
C LEU A 123 16.47 1.10 -10.67
N ARG A 124 16.90 2.09 -11.47
CA ARG A 124 16.10 3.32 -11.69
C ARG A 124 14.72 3.02 -12.27
N LYS A 125 14.64 2.13 -13.28
CA LYS A 125 13.36 1.72 -13.88
C LYS A 125 12.45 1.03 -12.86
N GLN A 126 13.00 0.14 -12.03
CA GLN A 126 12.24 -0.50 -10.95
C GLN A 126 11.77 0.51 -9.91
N ASN A 127 12.62 1.46 -9.51
CA ASN A 127 12.29 2.50 -8.54
C ASN A 127 11.11 3.38 -9.03
N ILE A 128 11.11 3.78 -10.30
CA ILE A 128 10.00 4.52 -10.91
C ILE A 128 8.69 3.70 -10.86
N ARG A 129 8.75 2.40 -11.20
CA ARG A 129 7.57 1.52 -11.15
C ARG A 129 7.04 1.36 -9.73
N LEU A 130 7.92 1.19 -8.74
CA LEU A 130 7.55 1.10 -7.34
C LEU A 130 6.86 2.38 -6.87
N LYS A 131 7.40 3.56 -7.22
CA LYS A 131 6.75 4.84 -6.92
C LYS A 131 5.36 4.94 -7.54
N ALA A 132 5.23 4.57 -8.81
CA ALA A 132 3.93 4.59 -9.50
C ALA A 132 2.91 3.62 -8.85
N GLN A 133 3.33 2.43 -8.44
CA GLN A 133 2.45 1.50 -7.70
C GLN A 133 2.08 2.06 -6.32
N SER A 134 3.02 2.64 -5.58
CA SER A 134 2.74 3.28 -4.29
C SER A 134 1.70 4.39 -4.40
N LEU A 135 1.73 5.20 -5.46
CA LEU A 135 0.69 6.20 -5.72
C LEU A 135 -0.69 5.56 -5.97
N LYS A 136 -0.74 4.45 -6.72
CA LYS A 136 -2.00 3.73 -6.97
C LYS A 136 -2.58 3.11 -5.71
N ILE A 137 -1.74 2.52 -4.87
CA ILE A 137 -2.15 1.97 -3.57
C ILE A 137 -2.77 3.06 -2.71
N ARG A 138 -2.11 4.22 -2.58
CA ARG A 138 -2.63 5.35 -1.81
C ARG A 138 -3.99 5.85 -2.32
N GLU A 139 -4.17 5.89 -3.64
CA GLU A 139 -5.45 6.28 -4.22
C GLU A 139 -6.55 5.24 -3.96
N GLN A 140 -6.22 3.95 -3.95
CA GLN A 140 -7.17 2.90 -3.58
C GLN A 140 -7.53 2.96 -2.09
N GLU A 141 -6.56 3.20 -1.21
CA GLU A 141 -6.77 3.41 0.23
C GLU A 141 -7.73 4.59 0.47
N ARG A 142 -7.53 5.70 -0.24
CA ARG A 142 -8.44 6.87 -0.20
C ARG A 142 -9.86 6.50 -0.60
N LYS A 143 -10.05 5.75 -1.68
CA LYS A 143 -11.38 5.29 -2.13
C LYS A 143 -12.04 4.36 -1.12
N ILE A 144 -11.28 3.46 -0.50
CA ILE A 144 -11.80 2.57 0.56
C ILE A 144 -12.25 3.41 1.75
N GLN A 145 -11.47 4.41 2.16
CA GLN A 145 -11.83 5.30 3.26
C GLN A 145 -13.13 6.07 2.96
N GLU A 146 -13.29 6.63 1.76
CA GLU A 146 -14.52 7.30 1.35
C GLU A 146 -15.74 6.37 1.37
N GLN A 147 -15.59 5.14 0.87
CA GLN A 147 -16.66 4.15 0.93
C GLN A 147 -17.02 3.79 2.37
N ASN A 148 -16.02 3.66 3.25
CA ASN A 148 -16.23 3.35 4.65
C ASN A 148 -16.98 4.47 5.38
N THR A 149 -16.63 5.74 5.13
CA THR A 149 -17.38 6.89 5.65
C THR A 149 -18.83 6.87 5.18
N LYS A 150 -19.06 6.59 3.89
CA LYS A 150 -20.42 6.50 3.36
C LYS A 150 -21.24 5.36 3.96
N ILE A 151 -20.61 4.22 4.23
CA ILE A 151 -21.27 3.11 4.93
C ILE A 151 -21.67 3.55 6.35
N GLN A 152 -20.77 4.21 7.09
CA GLN A 152 -21.08 4.72 8.43
C GLN A 152 -22.23 5.73 8.42
N GLU A 153 -22.28 6.63 7.43
CA GLU A 153 -23.41 7.55 7.25
C GLU A 153 -24.72 6.79 7.00
N GLN A 154 -24.69 5.78 6.12
CA GLN A 154 -25.86 4.94 5.86
C GLN A 154 -26.32 4.17 7.10
N GLU A 155 -25.39 3.61 7.87
CA GLU A 155 -25.68 2.92 9.13
C GLU A 155 -26.30 3.86 10.16
N ALA A 156 -25.82 5.11 10.25
CA ALA A 156 -26.42 6.14 11.10
C ALA A 156 -27.87 6.44 10.69
N THR A 157 -28.13 6.66 9.39
CA THR A 157 -29.50 6.89 8.91
C THR A 157 -30.43 5.70 9.15
N LEU A 158 -29.91 4.47 9.04
CA LEU A 158 -30.67 3.27 9.35
C LEU A 158 -30.99 3.17 10.85
N ALA A 159 -30.04 3.57 11.71
CA ALA A 159 -30.27 3.62 13.16
C ALA A 159 -31.37 4.64 13.52
N ASP A 160 -31.36 5.82 12.89
CA ASP A 160 -32.41 6.83 13.09
C ASP A 160 -33.79 6.34 12.64
N ILE A 161 -33.87 5.68 11.48
CA ILE A 161 -35.12 5.10 10.99
C ILE A 161 -35.63 4.01 11.94
N LYS A 162 -34.75 3.12 12.43
CA LYS A 162 -35.12 2.09 13.40
C LYS A 162 -35.70 2.71 14.66
N LYS A 163 -35.06 3.74 15.20
CA LYS A 163 -35.56 4.47 16.37
C LYS A 163 -36.96 5.03 16.13
N HIS A 164 -37.21 5.62 14.96
CA HIS A 164 -38.56 6.07 14.63
C HIS A 164 -39.55 4.93 14.57
N ILE A 165 -39.22 3.79 13.96
CA ILE A 165 -40.11 2.62 13.94
C ILE A 165 -40.48 2.20 15.37
N ASP A 166 -39.49 2.09 16.27
CA ASP A 166 -39.73 1.75 17.67
C ASP A 166 -40.65 2.78 18.36
N GLU A 167 -40.46 4.07 18.11
CA GLU A 167 -41.35 5.14 18.60
C GLU A 167 -42.79 5.02 18.07
N TRP A 168 -42.96 4.64 16.81
CA TRP A 168 -44.28 4.42 16.19
C TRP A 168 -44.95 3.16 16.73
N ASP A 169 -44.20 2.08 16.93
CA ASP A 169 -44.69 0.84 17.52
C ASP A 169 -45.13 1.05 18.98
N GLN A 170 -44.38 1.86 19.75
CA GLN A 170 -44.78 2.26 21.10
C GLN A 170 -46.09 3.05 21.07
N LYS A 171 -46.21 4.08 20.22
CA LYS A 171 -47.45 4.87 20.10
C LYS A 171 -48.65 4.02 19.67
N TYR A 172 -48.44 3.07 18.77
CA TYR A 172 -49.48 2.14 18.33
C TYR A 172 -49.93 1.23 19.48
N THR A 173 -48.98 0.73 20.27
CA THR A 173 -49.25 -0.06 21.48
C THR A 173 -50.04 0.76 22.49
N ASP A 174 -49.59 1.97 22.81
CA ASP A 174 -50.26 2.89 23.75
C ASP A 174 -51.70 3.17 23.30
N LEU A 175 -51.91 3.53 22.02
CA LEU A 175 -53.24 3.77 21.47
C LEU A 175 -54.15 2.52 21.54
N THR A 176 -53.58 1.34 21.30
CA THR A 176 -54.32 0.07 21.42
C THR A 176 -54.73 -0.18 22.87
N THR A 177 -53.84 0.09 23.84
CA THR A 177 -54.16 -0.04 25.27
C THR A 177 -55.21 0.96 25.72
N GLU A 178 -55.15 2.21 25.25
CA GLU A 178 -56.16 3.24 25.52
C GLU A 178 -57.53 2.87 24.93
N LEU A 179 -57.56 2.29 23.72
CA LEU A 179 -58.80 1.81 23.10
C LEU A 179 -59.43 0.67 23.93
N VAL A 180 -58.62 -0.30 24.38
CA VAL A 180 -59.09 -1.38 25.26
C VAL A 180 -59.62 -0.82 26.57
N ARG A 181 -58.90 0.10 27.22
CA ARG A 181 -59.33 0.75 28.47
C ARG A 181 -60.65 1.51 28.29
N ALA A 182 -60.77 2.34 27.26
CA ALA A 182 -61.99 3.08 26.96
C ALA A 182 -63.18 2.15 26.71
N ARG A 183 -62.96 1.00 26.06
CA ARG A 183 -63.99 -0.04 25.88
C ARG A 183 -64.42 -0.63 27.23
N ASP A 184 -63.47 -0.98 28.09
CA ASP A 184 -63.75 -1.56 29.41
C ASP A 184 -64.48 -0.56 30.33
N ASP A 185 -64.14 0.72 30.26
CA ASP A 185 -64.84 1.81 30.97
C ASP A 185 -66.31 1.92 30.52
N ILE A 186 -66.58 1.85 29.21
CA ILE A 186 -67.95 1.86 28.67
C ILE A 186 -68.74 0.64 29.15
N LEU A 187 -68.14 -0.56 29.09
CA LEU A 187 -68.78 -1.79 29.56
C LEU A 187 -69.10 -1.71 31.06
N SER A 188 -68.19 -1.16 31.87
CA SER A 188 -68.37 -0.97 33.30
C SER A 188 -69.45 0.06 33.63
N ALA A 189 -69.50 1.19 32.91
CA ALA A 189 -70.54 2.21 33.06
C ALA A 189 -71.94 1.70 32.67
N THR A 190 -72.02 0.84 31.65
CA THR A 190 -73.29 0.26 31.20
C THR A 190 -73.83 -0.78 32.19
N ALA A 191 -72.96 -1.42 32.98
CA ALA A 191 -73.33 -2.42 33.97
C ALA A 191 -73.94 -1.82 35.26
N HIS A 192 -73.85 -0.51 35.50
CA HIS A 192 -74.31 0.15 36.74
C HIS A 192 -75.30 1.31 36.49
N GLY A 193 -76.11 1.25 35.42
CA GLY A 193 -77.22 2.19 35.20
C GLY A 193 -78.53 1.73 35.88
N PRO A 194 -79.28 2.61 36.58
CA PRO A 194 -80.56 2.24 37.17
C PRO A 194 -81.62 2.03 36.07
N ASN A 195 -82.46 1.02 36.28
CA ASN A 195 -83.68 0.80 35.49
C ASN A 195 -84.48 2.09 35.37
N ASN A 196 -84.59 2.62 34.14
CA ASN A 196 -85.78 3.35 33.76
C ASN A 196 -86.07 3.14 32.28
N SER A 197 -87.21 2.49 32.05
CA SER A 197 -87.82 2.22 30.75
C SER A 197 -88.36 3.51 30.14
N THR A 198 -87.79 3.96 29.03
CA THR A 198 -88.53 4.67 27.99
C THR A 198 -87.95 4.33 26.62
N ALA A 199 -88.81 3.79 25.78
CA ALA A 199 -88.52 3.51 24.38
C ALA A 199 -88.33 4.84 23.64
N THR A 200 -87.13 5.06 23.10
CA THR A 200 -86.86 6.13 22.14
C THR A 200 -86.03 5.56 21.00
N SER A 201 -86.52 5.83 19.80
CA SER A 201 -86.08 5.42 18.46
C SER A 201 -84.56 5.25 18.24
N PRO A 202 -84.14 4.35 17.33
CA PRO A 202 -82.74 4.12 17.03
C PRO A 202 -82.07 5.37 16.46
N PRO A 203 -80.79 5.64 16.80
CA PRO A 203 -80.09 6.81 16.30
C PRO A 203 -79.92 6.71 14.78
N LYS A 204 -80.29 7.78 14.08
CA LYS A 204 -80.07 7.90 12.63
C LYS A 204 -78.56 7.86 12.36
N PHE A 205 -78.09 6.77 11.75
CA PHE A 205 -76.78 6.70 11.13
C PHE A 205 -76.69 7.79 10.05
N TYR A 206 -76.01 8.88 10.35
CA TYR A 206 -75.52 9.79 9.32
C TYR A 206 -74.47 9.03 8.50
N LYS A 207 -74.85 8.66 7.27
CA LYS A 207 -73.88 8.23 6.26
C LYS A 207 -72.90 9.38 6.03
N THR A 208 -71.70 9.27 6.58
CA THR A 208 -70.60 10.13 6.20
C THR A 208 -70.22 9.79 4.76
N ASN A 209 -70.47 10.71 3.82
CA ASN A 209 -70.00 10.61 2.44
C ASN A 209 -68.48 10.90 2.36
N ILE A 210 -67.69 10.23 3.20
CA ILE A 210 -66.24 10.28 3.13
C ILE A 210 -65.82 9.13 2.23
N LYS A 211 -65.64 9.42 0.94
CA LYS A 211 -64.90 8.52 0.05
C LYS A 211 -63.54 8.27 0.69
N PRO A 212 -63.04 7.02 0.75
CA PRO A 212 -61.69 6.77 1.22
C PRO A 212 -60.74 7.54 0.30
N ARG A 213 -60.19 8.64 0.80
CA ARG A 213 -59.07 9.28 0.13
C ARG A 213 -57.92 8.32 0.36
N VAL A 214 -57.56 7.57 -0.67
CA VAL A 214 -56.30 6.83 -0.72
C VAL A 214 -55.21 7.87 -0.51
N ALA A 215 -54.80 8.04 0.74
CA ALA A 215 -53.63 8.83 1.05
C ALA A 215 -52.49 8.05 0.41
N HIS A 216 -51.88 8.62 -0.61
CA HIS A 216 -50.54 8.23 -1.02
C HIS A 216 -49.61 8.58 0.14
N ILE A 217 -49.57 7.73 1.17
CA ILE A 217 -48.59 7.78 2.26
C ILE A 217 -47.31 7.14 1.70
N LEU A 218 -46.78 7.76 0.66
CA LEU A 218 -45.41 7.54 0.27
C LEU A 218 -44.65 8.79 0.72
N PRO A 219 -43.77 8.66 1.73
CA PRO A 219 -42.89 9.75 2.13
C PRO A 219 -42.22 10.34 0.89
N LYS A 220 -42.15 11.67 0.77
CA LYS A 220 -41.44 12.35 -0.33
C LYS A 220 -39.99 11.84 -0.50
N SER A 221 -39.38 11.29 0.55
CA SER A 221 -38.08 10.62 0.51
C SER A 221 -38.06 9.35 -0.36
N TYR A 222 -39.16 8.59 -0.44
CA TYR A 222 -39.24 7.40 -1.28
C TYR A 222 -39.30 7.76 -2.77
N MET A 223 -40.05 8.82 -3.12
CA MET A 223 -40.05 9.35 -4.49
C MET A 223 -38.67 9.90 -4.88
N THR A 224 -38.00 10.62 -3.99
CA THR A 224 -36.62 11.11 -4.23
C THR A 224 -35.62 9.95 -4.38
N LEU A 225 -35.69 8.93 -3.53
CA LEU A 225 -34.84 7.73 -3.65
C LEU A 225 -35.10 6.98 -4.96
N GLN A 226 -36.35 6.91 -5.42
CA GLN A 226 -36.68 6.25 -6.67
C GLN A 226 -36.20 7.04 -7.89
N PHE A 227 -36.30 8.38 -7.87
CA PHE A 227 -35.68 9.25 -8.87
C PHE A 227 -34.14 9.13 -8.87
N ASP A 228 -33.50 9.01 -7.70
CA ASP A 228 -32.05 8.82 -7.59
C ASP A 228 -31.58 7.43 -8.03
N LEU A 229 -32.39 6.39 -7.79
CA LEU A 229 -32.17 5.04 -8.31
C LEU A 229 -32.30 5.00 -9.84
N ASP A 230 -33.29 5.70 -10.41
CA ASP A 230 -33.47 5.79 -11.86
C ASP A 230 -32.40 6.66 -12.54
N ARG A 231 -31.90 7.70 -11.85
CA ARG A 231 -30.76 8.50 -12.32
C ARG A 231 -29.46 7.67 -12.32
N LYS A 232 -29.25 6.81 -11.31
CA LYS A 232 -28.12 5.88 -11.22
C LYS A 232 -28.19 4.71 -12.21
N ARG A 233 -29.38 4.23 -12.58
CA ARG A 233 -29.52 3.24 -13.66
C ARG A 233 -29.15 3.81 -15.02
N LYS A 234 -29.48 5.09 -15.28
CA LYS A 234 -29.13 5.77 -16.53
C LYS A 234 -27.65 6.18 -16.59
N SER A 235 -26.99 6.44 -15.45
CA SER A 235 -25.57 6.83 -15.41
C SER A 235 -24.58 5.64 -15.32
N ASN A 236 -25.07 4.41 -15.17
CA ASN A 236 -24.25 3.18 -15.23
C ASN A 236 -24.16 2.56 -16.64
N LEU A 237 -24.77 3.20 -17.65
CA LEU A 237 -24.44 2.92 -19.05
C LEU A 237 -23.11 3.60 -19.37
N LEU A 238 -22.05 2.84 -19.12
CA LEU A 238 -20.68 3.09 -19.54
C LEU A 238 -20.68 3.48 -21.04
N PRO A 239 -20.04 4.59 -21.47
CA PRO A 239 -19.83 4.83 -22.89
C PRO A 239 -19.05 3.65 -23.46
N GLU A 240 -19.63 2.92 -24.41
CA GLU A 240 -18.96 1.83 -25.12
C GLU A 240 -17.58 2.32 -25.60
N ILE A 241 -16.53 1.80 -24.97
CA ILE A 241 -15.16 1.98 -25.43
C ILE A 241 -15.03 1.16 -26.71
N PRO A 242 -14.68 1.74 -27.87
CA PRO A 242 -14.52 0.97 -29.09
C PRO A 242 -13.34 -0.01 -28.93
N ILE A 243 -13.64 -1.30 -28.90
CA ILE A 243 -12.62 -2.35 -28.97
C ILE A 243 -12.07 -2.35 -30.39
N LYS A 244 -10.94 -1.66 -30.61
CA LYS A 244 -10.11 -1.84 -31.81
C LYS A 244 -9.57 -3.26 -31.81
N ARG A 245 -10.21 -4.11 -32.61
CA ARG A 245 -9.81 -5.48 -32.93
C ARG A 245 -8.53 -5.42 -33.79
N ASN A 246 -7.36 -5.61 -33.18
CA ASN A 246 -6.13 -5.85 -33.93
C ASN A 246 -6.18 -7.26 -34.53
N ARG A 247 -6.30 -7.31 -35.85
CA ARG A 247 -6.20 -8.52 -36.67
C ARG A 247 -4.71 -8.73 -36.96
N THR A 248 -4.07 -9.70 -36.31
CA THR A 248 -2.80 -10.28 -36.77
C THR A 248 -3.07 -11.59 -37.50
N PRO A 249 -2.35 -11.88 -38.60
CA PRO A 249 -2.70 -12.96 -39.50
C PRO A 249 -2.23 -14.32 -38.94
N GLU A 250 -3.08 -15.33 -39.12
CA GLU A 250 -2.72 -16.74 -39.02
C GLU A 250 -1.50 -17.03 -39.90
N LYS A 251 -0.53 -17.74 -39.35
CA LYS A 251 0.45 -18.50 -40.13
C LYS A 251 0.20 -19.97 -39.87
N ASP A 252 -0.04 -20.67 -40.96
CA ASP A 252 -0.29 -22.11 -41.07
C ASP A 252 0.78 -22.95 -40.37
N GLU A 253 0.36 -23.83 -39.47
CA GLU A 253 1.12 -25.04 -39.10
C GLU A 253 0.68 -26.18 -40.02
N LYS A 254 1.57 -26.56 -40.95
CA LYS A 254 1.56 -27.90 -41.56
C LYS A 254 2.94 -28.54 -41.39
N ASN A 255 2.93 -29.63 -40.62
CA ASN A 255 3.72 -30.86 -40.76
C ASN A 255 5.15 -30.75 -41.31
N GLN A 256 6.13 -31.12 -40.47
CA GLN A 256 7.01 -32.26 -40.79
C GLN A 256 7.70 -32.81 -39.54
N SER A 257 7.25 -33.99 -39.14
CA SER A 257 8.04 -35.00 -38.43
C SER A 257 9.07 -35.60 -39.39
N SER A 258 10.34 -35.68 -38.99
CA SER A 258 11.27 -36.80 -39.29
C SER A 258 12.74 -36.39 -39.08
N ASN A 259 13.53 -37.31 -38.50
CA ASN A 259 15.00 -37.38 -38.42
C ASN A 259 15.70 -36.36 -37.50
N GLN A 260 16.70 -36.66 -36.66
CA GLN A 260 17.63 -37.80 -36.50
C GLN A 260 18.27 -37.60 -35.10
N LYS A 261 18.16 -38.52 -34.13
CA LYS A 261 19.20 -39.49 -33.69
C LYS A 261 20.65 -39.23 -34.16
N LYS A 262 21.60 -39.30 -33.20
CA LYS A 262 23.09 -39.15 -33.23
C LYS A 262 23.58 -37.70 -33.12
N MET A 263 24.58 -37.33 -32.33
CA MET A 263 25.71 -37.98 -31.62
C MET A 263 26.06 -37.09 -30.40
N ILE A 264 26.52 -37.64 -29.27
CA ILE A 264 27.94 -37.60 -28.82
C ILE A 264 28.64 -36.29 -29.15
#